data_AF-A0A101GLX0-F1
#
_entry.id   AF-A0A101GLX0-F1
#
_cell.length_a   1.000
_cell.length_b   1.000
_cell.length_c   1.000
_cell.angle_alpha   90.00
_cell.angle_beta   90.00
_cell.angle_gamma   90.00
#
_symmetry.space_group_name_H-M   'P 1'
#
loop_
_entity.id
_entity.type
_entity.pdbx_description
1 polymer ?
#
loop_
_entity_poly.entity_id
_entity_poly.type
_entity_poly.pdbx_seq_one_letter_code
_entity_poly.pdbx_strand_id
1 'polypeptide(L)' 'MLGLLIAGLSFVFSIYMVLRRLLVGPEAEGLFTLMTINFFLMGVTMFCVGIAGEYIGRIFQEIRKRPRYLVNRVYGDE' A
#
# COMPACT_ATOMS: atom_id res chain seq x y z
N MET A 1 1.28 4.85 -4.42
CA MET A 1 2.56 5.30 -3.84
C MET A 1 2.53 5.36 -2.31
N LEU A 2 1.59 6.07 -1.67
CA LEU A 2 1.46 6.08 -0.20
C LEU A 2 1.32 4.67 0.41
N GLY A 3 0.51 3.79 -0.18
CA GLY A 3 0.40 2.40 0.29
C GLY A 3 1.70 1.60 0.20
N LEU A 4 2.54 1.88 -0.80
CA LEU A 4 3.85 1.22 -0.97
C LEU A 4 4.86 1.73 0.07
N LEU A 5 4.79 3.02 0.43
CA LEU A 5 5.53 3.61 1.54
C LEU A 5 5.12 3.00 2.89
N ILE A 6 3.82 2.85 3.16
CA ILE A 6 3.29 2.26 4.40
C ILE A 6 3.65 0.78 4.50
N ALA A 7 3.61 0.04 3.37
CA ALA A 7 4.07 -1.35 3.30
C ALA A 7 5.56 -1.47 3.61
N GLY A 8 6.41 -0.59 3.04
CA GLY A 8 7.85 -0.54 3.33
C GLY A 8 8.14 -0.26 4.81
N LEU A 9 7.46 0.71 5.42
CA LEU A 9 7.59 1.01 6.85
C LEU A 9 7.16 -0.16 7.74
N SER A 10 6.07 -0.84 7.40
CA SER A 10 5.60 -2.02 8.14
C SER A 10 6.58 -3.19 8.06
N PHE A 11 7.22 -3.38 6.90
CA PHE A 11 8.24 -4.41 6.72
C PHE A 11 9.49 -4.15 7.59
N VAL A 12 9.98 -2.90 7.60
CA VAL A 12 11.11 -2.49 8.46
C VAL A 12 10.78 -2.69 9.94
N PHE A 13 9.56 -2.34 10.36
CA PHE A 13 9.12 -2.52 11.75
C PHE A 13 9.02 -4.02 12.14
N SER A 14 8.57 -4.87 11.22
CA SER A 14 8.52 -6.32 11.44
C SER A 14 9.93 -6.91 11.63
N ILE A 15 10.90 -6.51 10.78
CA ILE A 15 12.31 -6.90 10.94
C ILE A 15 12.86 -6.45 12.30
N TYR A 16 12.58 -5.22 12.71
CA TYR A 16 13.00 -4.70 14.01
C TYR A 16 12.45 -5.56 15.18
N MET A 17 11.17 -5.94 15.14
CA MET A 17 10.60 -6.81 16.18
C MET A 17 11.26 -8.20 16.22
N VAL A 18 11.55 -8.79 15.06
CA VAL A 18 12.24 -10.08 14.96
C VAL A 18 13.66 -10.00 15.55
N LEU A 19 14.42 -8.96 15.19
CA LEU A 19 15.77 -8.74 15.71
C LEU A 19 15.75 -8.50 17.22
N ARG A 20 14.80 -7.70 17.73
CA ARG A 20 14.63 -7.46 19.17
C ARG A 20 14.32 -8.74 19.93
N ARG A 21 13.50 -9.63 19.36
CA ARG A 21 13.19 -10.95 19.93
C ARG A 21 14.42 -11.86 20.02
N LEU A 22 15.31 -11.81 19.02
CA LEU A 22 16.53 -12.62 19.01
C LEU A 22 17.61 -12.10 19.96
N LEU A 23 17.73 -10.77 20.12
CA LEU A 23 18.79 -10.15 20.93
C LEU A 23 18.45 -10.02 22.42
N VAL A 24 17.19 -9.68 22.76
CA VAL A 24 16.78 -9.39 24.15
C VAL A 24 16.12 -10.59 24.83
N GLY A 25 15.72 -11.60 24.05
CA GLY A 25 15.06 -12.80 24.56
C GLY A 25 13.55 -12.61 24.78
N PRO A 26 12.85 -13.64 25.32
CA PRO A 26 11.41 -13.61 25.49
C PRO A 26 11.01 -12.73 26.68
N GLU A 27 10.55 -11.50 26.44
CA GLU A 27 10.08 -10.62 27.52
C GLU A 27 8.63 -10.89 27.95
N ALA A 28 7.86 -11.69 27.19
CA ALA A 28 6.51 -12.16 27.54
C ALA A 28 6.15 -13.43 26.77
N GLU A 29 5.66 -14.46 27.47
CA GLU A 29 5.20 -15.72 26.87
C GLU A 29 4.03 -15.45 25.90
N GLY A 30 4.17 -15.82 24.62
CA GLY A 30 3.12 -15.79 23.60
C GLY A 30 2.81 -14.44 22.94
N LEU A 31 2.83 -13.32 23.69
CA LEU A 31 2.48 -11.98 23.18
C LEU A 31 3.36 -11.53 22.01
N PHE A 32 4.67 -11.77 22.10
CA PHE A 32 5.61 -11.37 21.05
C PHE A 32 5.39 -12.11 19.72
N THR A 33 5.17 -13.42 19.77
CA THR A 33 4.86 -14.23 18.59
C THR A 33 3.54 -13.81 17.97
N LEU A 34 2.52 -13.54 18.80
CA LEU A 34 1.21 -13.08 18.35
C LEU A 34 1.29 -11.70 17.68
N MET A 35 1.99 -10.74 18.31
CA MET A 35 2.19 -9.41 17.73
C MET A 35 3.00 -9.47 16.43
N THR A 36 4.05 -10.30 16.36
CA THR A 36 4.87 -10.45 15.15
C THR A 36 4.04 -10.96 13.96
N ILE A 37 3.24 -12.01 14.18
CA ILE A 37 2.33 -12.55 13.14
C ILE A 37 1.28 -11.50 12.76
N ASN A 38 0.71 -10.79 13.74
CA ASN A 38 -0.29 -9.76 13.48
C ASN A 38 0.25 -8.60 12.64
N PHE A 39 1.44 -8.07 12.97
CA PHE A 39 2.09 -7.01 12.18
C PHE A 39 2.45 -7.49 10.77
N PHE A 40 2.93 -8.73 10.63
CA PHE A 40 3.19 -9.33 9.32
C PHE A 40 1.91 -9.40 8.48
N LEU A 41 0.81 -9.90 9.06
CA LEU A 41 -0.48 -10.02 8.38
C LEU A 41 -1.08 -8.66 8.01
N MET A 42 -0.93 -7.66 8.88
CA MET A 42 -1.31 -6.26 8.58
C MET A 42 -0.50 -5.68 7.41
N GLY A 43 0.80 -5.98 7.34
CA GLY A 43 1.65 -5.58 6.22
C GLY A 43 1.18 -6.18 4.89
N VAL A 44 0.89 -7.48 4.87
CA VAL A 44 0.33 -8.19 3.69
C VAL A 44 -1.03 -7.61 3.30
N THR A 45 -1.90 -7.34 4.27
CA THR A 45 -3.23 -6.77 4.02
C THR A 45 -3.15 -5.37 3.41
N MET A 46 -2.30 -4.50 3.96
CA MET A 46 -2.01 -3.16 3.40
C MET A 46 -1.47 -3.24 1.98
N PHE A 47 -0.57 -4.19 1.70
CA PHE A 47 -0.03 -4.42 0.36
C PHE A 47 -1.14 -4.79 -0.65
N CYS A 48 -2.00 -5.75 -0.29
CA CYS A 48 -3.13 -6.16 -1.12
C CYS A 48 -4.09 -4.99 -1.41
N VAL A 49 -4.42 -4.20 -0.39
CA VAL A 49 -5.27 -3.00 -0.55
C VAL A 49 -4.59 -1.96 -1.45
N GLY A 50 -3.28 -1.78 -1.34
CA GLY A 50 -2.51 -0.88 -2.20
C GLY A 50 -2.59 -1.25 -3.68
N ILE A 51 -2.41 -2.54 -4.01
CA ILE A 51 -2.57 -3.04 -5.38
C ILE A 51 -4.01 -2.84 -5.86
N ALA A 52 -4.99 -3.25 -5.06
CA ALA A 52 -6.40 -3.10 -5.40
C ALA A 52 -6.77 -1.63 -5.72
N GLY A 53 -6.27 -0.69 -4.91
CA GLY A 53 -6.47 0.74 -5.14
C GLY A 53 -5.89 1.24 -6.46
N GLU A 54 -4.71 0.75 -6.87
CA GLU A 54 -4.10 1.10 -8.16
C GLU A 54 -4.92 0.55 -9.33
N TYR A 55 -5.41 -0.68 -9.22
CA TYR A 55 -6.31 -1.27 -10.21
C TYR A 55 -7.64 -0.51 -10.33
N ILE A 56 -8.29 -0.21 -9.20
CA ILE A 56 -9.52 0.59 -9.19
C ILE A 56 -9.27 1.98 -9.77
N GLY A 57 -8.14 2.61 -9.45
CA GLY A 57 -7.75 3.89 -10.04
C GLY A 57 -7.63 3.83 -11.56
N ARG A 58 -6.99 2.79 -12.11
CA ARG A 58 -6.91 2.55 -13.55
C ARG A 58 -8.29 2.35 -14.18
N ILE A 59 -9.12 1.50 -13.58
CA ILE A 59 -10.50 1.25 -14.04
C ILE A 59 -11.29 2.56 -14.06
N PHE A 60 -11.18 3.38 -13.02
CA PHE A 60 -11.88 4.66 -12.95
C PHE A 60 -11.43 5.62 -14.07
N GLN A 61 -10.13 5.69 -14.37
CA GLN A 61 -9.63 6.49 -15.51
C GLN A 61 -10.21 6.01 -16.84
N GLU A 62 -10.27 4.69 -17.05
CA GLU A 62 -10.81 4.06 -18.26
C GLU A 62 -12.32 4.36 -18.44
N ILE A 63 -13.10 4.23 -17.36
CA ILE A 63 -14.56 4.44 -17.39
C ILE A 63 -14.89 5.94 -17.55
N ARG A 64 -14.09 6.84 -16.97
CA ARG A 64 -14.44 8.27 -16.92
C ARG A 64 -14.50 8.93 -18.30
N LYS A 65 -13.96 8.31 -19.37
CA LYS A 65 -14.01 8.74 -20.78
C LYS A 65 -14.01 10.28 -20.96
N ARG A 66 -13.21 11.00 -20.17
CA ARG A 66 -13.21 12.46 -20.24
C ARG A 66 -12.47 12.84 -21.51
N PRO A 67 -13.10 13.60 -22.44
CA PRO A 67 -12.40 14.10 -23.61
C PRO A 67 -11.19 14.89 -23.12
N ARG A 68 -10.03 14.56 -23.68
CA ARG A 68 -8.71 15.05 -23.22
C ARG A 68 -8.58 16.57 -23.38
N TYR A 69 -9.43 17.16 -24.22
CA TYR A 69 -9.58 18.59 -24.44
C TYR A 69 -11.00 18.87 -24.95
N LEU A 70 -11.51 20.07 -24.66
CA LEU A 70 -12.75 20.59 -25.24
C LEU A 70 -12.34 21.71 -26.20
N VAL A 71 -12.59 21.54 -27.51
CA VAL A 71 -12.32 22.59 -28.49
C VAL A 71 -13.47 23.60 -28.44
N ASN A 72 -13.16 24.85 -28.08
CA ASN A 72 -14.17 25.91 -27.92
C ASN A 72 -14.37 26.71 -29.23
N ARG A 73 -13.31 26.92 -30.01
CA ARG A 73 -13.36 27.44 -31.39
C ARG A 73 -12.18 26.96 -32.20
N VAL A 74 -12.43 26.58 -33.46
CA VAL A 74 -11.42 26.42 -34.50
C VAL A 74 -11.47 27.67 -35.37
N TYR A 75 -10.31 28.27 -35.62
CA TYR A 75 -10.18 29.37 -36.59
C TYR A 75 -9.37 28.84 -37.78
N GLY A 76 -10.09 28.45 -38.82
CA GLY A 76 -9.58 27.85 -40.05
C GLY A 76 -10.75 27.19 -40.76
N ASP A 77 -11.02 27.60 -42.00
CA ASP A 77 -12.02 26.97 -42.86
C ASP A 77 -11.37 25.72 -43.46
N GLU A 78 -11.56 24.57 -42.80
CA GLU A 78 -11.40 23.19 -43.28
C GLU A 78 -11.78 22.16 -42.19
#